data_AF-A0A7Y4C2W4-F1
#
_entry.id   AF-A0A7Y4C2W4-F1
#
_cell.length_a   1.000
_cell.length_b   1.000
_cell.length_c   1.000
_cell.angle_alpha   90.00
_cell.angle_beta   90.00
_cell.angle_gamma   90.00
#
_symmetry.space_group_name_H-M   'P 1'
#
loop_
_entity.id
_entity.type
_entity.pdbx_description
1 polymer ?
#
loop_
_entity_poly.entity_id
_entity_poly.type
_entity_poly.pdbx_seq_one_letter_code
_entity_poly.pdbx_strand_id
1 'polypeptide(L)'
;MSAPAYIEGYWAKGNPTPNSGLVSYHVISAEIPEDAEAKIRVMDNYYKNYHRNYGTIEVIVDGPRVRVFYSKSCVDMYDNCNPRRNADPNGWVIRSPDNITDVVVLFDGVGESSATPFPDSYFSRLEQRLEFKENSANQTNNPD
;
A
#
# COMPACT_ATOMS: atom_id res chain seq x y z
N MET A 1 -13.68 13.78 7.65
CA MET A 1 -12.31 13.40 7.25
C MET A 1 -12.17 13.75 5.78
N SER A 2 -11.12 14.47 5.39
CA SER A 2 -10.77 14.63 3.97
C SER A 2 -10.11 13.34 3.48
N ALA A 3 -10.35 12.97 2.21
CA ALA A 3 -9.60 11.88 1.61
C ALA A 3 -8.11 12.27 1.49
N PRO A 4 -7.18 11.31 1.56
CA PRO A 4 -5.81 11.56 1.15
C PRO A 4 -5.81 12.02 -0.32
N ALA A 5 -5.08 13.09 -0.63
CA ALA A 5 -5.02 13.67 -1.98
C ALA A 5 -3.90 13.07 -2.84
N TYR A 6 -2.91 12.44 -2.21
CA TYR A 6 -1.72 11.94 -2.87
C TYR A 6 -1.27 10.64 -2.22
N ILE A 7 -0.71 9.74 -3.03
CA ILE A 7 0.02 8.56 -2.57
C ILE A 7 1.45 8.59 -3.09
N GLU A 8 2.39 8.44 -2.16
CA GLU A 8 3.78 8.18 -2.45
C GLU A 8 4.21 6.91 -1.71
N GLY A 9 4.96 6.04 -2.37
CA GLY A 9 5.45 4.81 -1.76
C GLY A 9 6.62 4.22 -2.51
N TYR A 10 7.55 3.63 -1.73
CA TYR A 10 8.72 2.93 -2.25
C TYR A 10 8.68 1.50 -1.71
N TRP A 11 8.88 0.51 -2.57
CA TRP A 11 9.06 -0.88 -2.15
C TRP A 11 10.12 -1.57 -3.00
N ALA A 12 10.62 -2.70 -2.51
CA ALA A 12 11.59 -3.49 -3.24
C ALA A 12 11.21 -4.97 -3.16
N LYS A 13 11.49 -5.70 -4.22
CA LYS A 13 11.37 -7.15 -4.25
C LYS A 13 12.64 -7.75 -3.67
N GLY A 14 12.51 -8.53 -2.60
CA GLY A 14 13.60 -9.35 -2.10
C GLY A 14 13.93 -10.48 -3.06
N ASN A 15 15.20 -10.91 -3.08
CA ASN A 15 15.57 -12.15 -3.72
C ASN A 15 14.85 -13.33 -3.03
N PRO A 16 14.27 -14.30 -3.76
CA PRO A 16 13.70 -15.50 -3.16
C PRO A 16 14.72 -16.29 -2.32
N THR A 17 16.00 -16.16 -2.65
CA THR A 17 17.10 -16.74 -1.88
C THR A 17 17.37 -15.89 -0.64
N PRO A 18 17.32 -16.47 0.58
CA PRO A 18 17.59 -15.74 1.81
C PRO A 18 18.91 -14.97 1.75
N ASN A 19 18.92 -13.77 2.32
CA ASN A 19 20.10 -12.90 2.43
C ASN A 19 20.76 -12.50 1.09
N SER A 20 20.11 -12.76 -0.05
CA SER A 20 20.68 -12.46 -1.38
C SER A 20 20.28 -11.09 -1.92
N GLY A 21 19.92 -10.16 -1.01
CA GLY A 21 19.62 -8.78 -1.33
C GLY A 21 18.26 -8.54 -2.00
N LEU A 22 18.15 -7.35 -2.61
CA LEU A 22 16.97 -6.87 -3.34
C LEU A 22 17.21 -7.01 -4.85
N VAL A 23 16.16 -7.34 -5.61
CA VAL A 23 16.28 -7.65 -7.05
C VAL A 23 15.52 -6.67 -7.96
N SER A 24 14.58 -5.92 -7.40
CA SER A 24 13.91 -4.83 -8.11
C SER A 24 13.39 -3.80 -7.11
N TYR A 25 13.39 -2.55 -7.56
CA TYR A 25 12.93 -1.39 -6.80
C TYR A 25 11.73 -0.80 -7.50
N HIS A 26 10.80 -0.28 -6.73
CA HIS A 26 9.53 0.21 -7.24
C HIS A 26 9.11 1.48 -6.52
N VAL A 27 8.46 2.36 -7.27
CA VAL A 27 7.90 3.61 -6.74
C VAL A 27 6.49 3.82 -7.27
N ILE A 28 5.65 4.38 -6.42
CA ILE A 28 4.39 4.99 -6.81
C ILE A 28 4.41 6.44 -6.33
N SER A 29 3.97 7.35 -7.18
CA SER A 29 3.84 8.77 -6.88
C SER A 29 2.67 9.29 -7.70
N ALA A 30 1.49 9.31 -7.10
CA ALA A 30 0.26 9.56 -7.84
C ALA A 30 -0.76 10.36 -7.02
N GLU A 31 -1.52 11.21 -7.70
CA GLU A 31 -2.71 11.83 -7.12
C GLU A 31 -3.80 10.77 -6.92
N ILE A 32 -4.50 10.86 -5.79
CA ILE A 32 -5.67 10.03 -5.56
C ILE A 32 -6.85 10.68 -6.29
N PRO A 33 -7.64 9.92 -7.07
CA PRO A 33 -8.79 10.43 -7.79
C PRO A 33 -9.74 11.25 -6.90
N GLU A 34 -10.34 12.31 -7.47
CA GLU A 34 -11.25 13.21 -6.75
C GLU A 34 -12.45 12.48 -6.13
N ASP A 35 -12.87 11.36 -6.73
CA ASP A 35 -13.99 10.55 -6.26
C ASP A 35 -13.66 9.71 -5.00
N ALA A 36 -12.39 9.68 -4.55
CA ALA A 36 -11.97 8.91 -3.39
C ALA A 36 -12.70 9.34 -2.11
N GLU A 37 -12.95 10.63 -1.92
CA GLU A 37 -13.72 11.09 -0.75
C GLU A 37 -15.16 10.59 -0.77
N ALA A 38 -15.80 10.60 -1.95
CA ALA A 38 -17.15 10.07 -2.09
C ALA A 38 -17.19 8.56 -1.81
N LYS A 39 -16.20 7.80 -2.30
CA LYS A 39 -16.04 6.37 -2.03
C LYS A 39 -15.83 6.06 -0.56
N ILE A 40 -14.97 6.81 0.13
CA ILE A 40 -14.77 6.68 1.59
C ILE A 40 -16.09 6.93 2.33
N ARG A 41 -16.83 7.98 1.95
CA ARG A 41 -18.13 8.30 2.57
C ARG A 41 -19.17 7.20 2.36
N VAL A 42 -19.19 6.57 1.17
CA VAL A 42 -20.04 5.39 0.92
C VAL A 42 -19.66 4.27 1.87
N MET A 43 -18.38 3.93 1.97
CA MET A 43 -17.90 2.85 2.82
C MET A 43 -18.15 3.11 4.33
N ASP A 44 -17.96 4.35 4.79
CA ASP A 44 -18.26 4.76 6.17
C ASP A 44 -19.74 4.62 6.54
N ASN A 45 -20.63 4.71 5.56
CA ASN A 45 -22.08 4.58 5.75
C ASN A 45 -22.64 3.25 5.25
N TYR A 46 -21.77 2.32 4.86
CA TYR A 46 -22.19 1.13 4.12
C TYR A 46 -22.98 0.15 5.00
N TYR A 47 -22.49 -0.15 6.20
CA TYR A 47 -23.08 -1.15 7.09
C TYR A 47 -24.16 -0.59 8.01
N LYS A 48 -25.17 -1.40 8.35
CA LYS A 48 -26.29 -0.99 9.22
C LYS A 48 -25.81 -0.56 10.60
N ASN A 49 -25.15 -1.46 11.32
CA ASN A 49 -24.77 -1.30 12.73
C ASN A 49 -23.26 -1.51 12.90
N TYR A 50 -22.46 -0.67 12.26
CA TYR A 50 -21.01 -0.70 12.44
C TYR A 50 -20.57 0.40 13.40
N HIS A 51 -19.87 0.03 14.46
CA HIS A 51 -19.60 0.92 15.59
C HIS A 51 -18.18 1.49 15.62
N ARG A 52 -17.26 1.00 14.77
CA ARG A 52 -15.88 1.51 14.78
C ARG A 52 -15.78 2.83 14.03
N ASN A 53 -15.12 3.80 14.67
CA ASN A 53 -14.93 5.16 14.18
C ASN A 53 -13.67 5.33 13.31
N TYR A 54 -12.93 4.25 13.07
CA TYR A 54 -11.78 4.24 12.17
C TYR A 54 -12.06 3.40 10.92
N GLY A 55 -11.24 3.58 9.89
CA GLY A 55 -11.19 2.71 8.71
C GLY A 55 -9.75 2.34 8.43
N THR A 56 -9.57 1.39 7.53
CA THR A 56 -8.27 0.82 7.16
C THR A 56 -7.97 1.20 5.72
N ILE A 57 -6.76 1.69 5.46
CA ILE A 57 -6.21 1.77 4.10
C ILE A 57 -5.33 0.54 3.91
N GLU A 58 -5.62 -0.21 2.84
CA GLU A 58 -4.88 -1.41 2.47
C GLU A 58 -4.20 -1.16 1.13
N VAL A 59 -2.89 -1.43 1.05
CA VAL A 59 -2.12 -1.32 -0.18
C VAL A 59 -1.76 -2.72 -0.64
N ILE A 60 -2.21 -3.09 -1.82
CA ILE A 60 -1.90 -4.37 -2.45
C ILE A 60 -1.00 -4.11 -3.65
N VAL A 61 0.13 -4.79 -3.67
CA VAL A 61 1.11 -4.76 -4.75
C VAL A 61 1.14 -6.12 -5.42
N ASP A 62 0.94 -6.12 -6.74
CA ASP A 62 1.00 -7.31 -7.59
C ASP A 62 1.84 -7.00 -8.83
N GLY A 63 3.12 -7.38 -8.77
CA GLY A 63 4.11 -6.97 -9.75
C GLY A 63 4.20 -5.42 -9.84
N PRO A 64 3.98 -4.82 -11.02
CA PRO A 64 3.99 -3.37 -11.17
C PRO A 64 2.63 -2.72 -10.82
N ARG A 65 1.55 -3.50 -10.61
CA ARG A 65 0.23 -2.97 -10.28
C ARG A 65 0.14 -2.67 -8.79
N VAL A 66 -0.35 -1.47 -8.46
CA VAL A 66 -0.61 -1.01 -7.10
C VAL A 66 -2.06 -0.64 -6.96
N ARG A 67 -2.71 -1.18 -5.92
CA ARG A 67 -4.08 -0.85 -5.57
C ARG A 67 -4.16 -0.36 -4.14
N VAL A 68 -4.91 0.72 -3.94
CA VAL A 68 -5.20 1.28 -2.63
C VAL A 68 -6.68 1.09 -2.38
N PHE A 69 -6.98 0.35 -1.32
CA PHE A 69 -8.33 0.08 -0.87
C PHE A 69 -8.61 0.83 0.42
N TYR A 70 -9.87 1.16 0.64
CA TYR A 70 -10.38 1.58 1.94
C TYR A 70 -11.47 0.63 2.40
N SER A 71 -11.37 0.21 3.67
CA SER A 71 -12.34 -0.69 4.29
C SER A 71 -12.73 -0.20 5.68
N LYS A 72 -13.88 -0.65 6.14
CA LYS A 72 -14.21 -0.63 7.57
C LYS A 72 -13.74 -1.90 8.29
N SER A 73 -13.23 -2.91 7.58
CA SER A 73 -12.80 -4.20 8.14
C SER A 73 -13.88 -4.82 9.03
N CYS A 74 -15.14 -4.80 8.56
CA CYS A 74 -16.24 -5.45 9.26
C CYS A 74 -16.09 -6.95 9.12
N VAL A 75 -16.16 -7.66 10.24
CA VAL A 75 -16.01 -9.12 10.28
C VAL A 75 -17.32 -9.70 10.79
N ASP A 76 -18.01 -10.46 9.95
CA ASP A 76 -19.35 -11.02 10.25
C ASP A 76 -19.40 -11.84 11.55
N MET A 77 -18.26 -12.40 11.97
CA MET A 77 -18.15 -13.13 13.23
C MET A 77 -18.42 -12.23 14.46
N TYR A 78 -18.11 -10.94 14.37
CA TYR A 78 -18.19 -10.00 15.49
C TYR A 78 -19.23 -8.89 15.28
N ASP A 79 -19.60 -8.60 14.04
CA ASP A 79 -20.42 -7.44 13.66
C ASP A 79 -21.50 -7.82 12.64
N ASN A 80 -22.56 -7.00 12.54
CA ASN A 80 -23.55 -7.14 11.48
C ASN A 80 -23.07 -6.38 10.23
N CYS A 81 -22.36 -7.07 9.34
CA CYS A 81 -21.84 -6.50 8.10
C CYS A 81 -22.88 -6.50 6.96
N ASN A 82 -24.18 -6.56 7.28
CA ASN A 82 -25.20 -6.37 6.25
C ASN A 82 -25.22 -4.90 5.79
N PRO A 83 -25.20 -4.66 4.47
CA PRO A 83 -25.31 -3.31 3.93
C PRO A 83 -26.64 -2.65 4.31
N ARG A 84 -26.63 -1.32 4.44
CA ARG A 84 -27.86 -0.51 4.51
C ARG A 84 -28.60 -0.58 3.18
N ARG A 85 -29.91 -0.29 3.23
CA ARG A 85 -30.68 -0.14 2.00
C ARG A 85 -30.13 1.04 1.21
N ASN A 86 -29.85 0.85 -0.09
CA ASN A 86 -29.25 1.86 -0.97
C ASN A 86 -27.91 2.41 -0.45
N ALA A 87 -27.14 1.59 0.27
CA ALA A 87 -25.85 1.99 0.85
C ALA A 87 -24.82 2.41 -0.22
N ASP A 88 -24.86 1.75 -1.38
CA ASP A 88 -23.93 1.96 -2.47
C ASP A 88 -24.70 2.03 -3.81
N PRO A 89 -25.25 3.20 -4.16
CA PRO A 89 -26.01 3.37 -5.40
C PRO A 89 -25.13 3.30 -6.66
N ASN A 90 -23.80 3.49 -6.51
CA ASN A 90 -22.86 3.54 -7.62
C ASN A 90 -22.16 2.20 -7.88
N GLY A 91 -22.32 1.20 -6.99
CA GLY A 91 -21.65 -0.09 -7.10
C GLY A 91 -20.14 -0.01 -6.86
N TRP A 92 -19.68 0.92 -6.02
CA TRP A 92 -18.26 1.10 -5.69
C TRP A 92 -17.73 0.10 -4.68
N VAL A 93 -18.59 -0.48 -3.84
CA VAL A 93 -18.20 -1.42 -2.81
C VAL A 93 -18.07 -2.82 -3.43
N ILE A 94 -16.87 -3.37 -3.34
CA ILE A 94 -16.53 -4.70 -3.87
C ILE A 94 -15.91 -5.56 -2.77
N ARG A 95 -15.77 -6.87 -3.02
CA ARG A 95 -14.98 -7.73 -2.14
C ARG A 95 -13.49 -7.48 -2.34
N SER A 96 -12.74 -7.48 -1.24
CA SER A 96 -11.28 -7.46 -1.25
C SER A 96 -10.71 -8.62 -2.10
N PRO A 97 -9.49 -8.51 -2.64
CA PRO A 97 -8.92 -9.54 -3.52
C PRO A 97 -8.78 -10.93 -2.87
N ASP A 98 -8.60 -10.99 -1.55
CA ASP A 98 -8.59 -12.22 -0.76
C ASP A 98 -10.00 -12.73 -0.40
N ASN A 99 -11.03 -11.99 -0.80
CA ASN A 99 -12.43 -12.27 -0.56
C ASN A 99 -12.76 -12.42 0.94
N ILE A 100 -12.25 -11.51 1.79
CA ILE A 100 -12.49 -11.55 3.24
C ILE A 100 -13.28 -10.34 3.77
N THR A 101 -13.08 -9.13 3.23
CA THR A 101 -13.81 -7.91 3.64
C THR A 101 -14.39 -7.12 2.46
N ASP A 102 -15.34 -6.21 2.69
CA ASP A 102 -15.77 -5.25 1.67
C ASP A 102 -14.83 -4.04 1.65
N VAL A 103 -14.57 -3.53 0.45
CA VAL A 103 -13.64 -2.44 0.18
C VAL A 103 -14.19 -1.50 -0.88
N VAL A 104 -13.70 -0.27 -0.89
CA VAL A 104 -13.76 0.62 -2.04
C VAL A 104 -12.35 0.81 -2.62
N VAL A 105 -12.25 0.87 -3.93
CA VAL A 105 -10.96 1.11 -4.62
C VAL A 105 -10.74 2.61 -4.72
N LEU A 106 -9.77 3.11 -3.95
CA LEU A 106 -9.36 4.52 -4.00
C LEU A 106 -8.41 4.78 -5.16
N PHE A 107 -7.52 3.81 -5.46
CA PHE A 107 -6.56 3.92 -6.54
C PHE A 107 -6.29 2.53 -7.13
N ASP A 108 -6.12 2.46 -8.45
CA ASP A 108 -5.67 1.29 -9.18
C ASP A 108 -4.81 1.76 -10.35
N GLY A 109 -3.52 1.46 -10.29
CA GLY A 109 -2.56 1.97 -11.25
C GLY A 109 -1.29 1.15 -11.29
N VAL A 110 -0.30 1.68 -12.00
CA VAL A 110 0.97 1.01 -12.24
C VAL A 110 2.09 1.89 -11.69
N GLY A 111 2.94 1.32 -10.85
CA GLY A 111 4.15 1.98 -10.37
C GLY A 111 5.32 1.81 -11.35
N GLU A 112 6.34 2.64 -11.18
CA GLU A 112 7.58 2.48 -11.93
C GLU A 112 8.44 1.39 -11.28
N SER A 113 9.26 0.73 -12.09
CA SER A 113 10.14 -0.35 -11.65
C SER A 113 11.55 -0.14 -12.20
N SER A 114 12.55 -0.42 -11.38
CA SER A 114 13.96 -0.28 -11.74
C SER A 114 14.77 -1.45 -11.18
N ALA A 115 15.85 -1.80 -11.88
CA ALA A 115 16.84 -2.77 -11.41
C ALA A 115 17.76 -2.20 -10.32
N THR A 116 17.90 -0.87 -10.27
CA THR A 116 18.67 -0.13 -9.25
C THR A 116 17.75 0.76 -8.41
N PRO A 117 18.11 1.15 -7.18
CA PRO A 117 17.28 2.04 -6.40
C PRO A 117 16.99 3.35 -7.12
N PHE A 118 15.79 3.89 -6.90
CA PHE A 118 15.47 5.26 -7.31
C PHE A 118 16.36 6.25 -6.53
N PRO A 119 16.82 7.35 -7.16
CA PRO A 119 17.55 8.41 -6.48
C PRO A 119 16.80 8.90 -5.23
N ASP A 120 17.54 9.26 -4.18
CA ASP A 120 16.99 9.79 -2.91
C ASP A 120 15.98 8.91 -2.14
N SER A 121 15.71 7.70 -2.62
CA SER A 121 14.88 6.72 -1.93
C SER A 121 15.52 6.20 -0.62
N TYR A 122 14.71 5.50 0.19
CA TYR A 122 15.25 4.75 1.32
C TYR A 122 16.33 3.73 0.89
N PHE A 123 16.10 3.06 -0.25
CA PHE A 123 16.97 2.00 -0.74
C PHE A 123 18.31 2.51 -1.26
N SER A 124 18.35 3.65 -1.97
CA SER A 124 19.62 4.25 -2.41
C SER A 124 20.50 4.65 -1.23
N ARG A 125 19.89 5.20 -0.16
CA ARG A 125 20.59 5.52 1.09
C ARG A 125 21.03 4.26 1.84
N LEU A 126 20.29 3.16 1.73
CA LEU A 126 20.68 1.89 2.35
C LEU A 126 21.93 1.32 1.66
N GLU A 127 21.97 1.31 0.33
CA GLU A 127 23.13 0.85 -0.46
C GLU A 127 24.38 1.68 -0.13
N GLN A 128 24.28 3.02 -0.13
CA GLN A 128 25.40 3.91 0.23
C GLN A 128 25.97 3.60 1.63
N ARG A 129 25.10 3.30 2.60
CA ARG A 129 25.54 2.93 3.96
C ARG A 129 26.23 1.58 4.02
N LEU A 130 25.82 0.62 3.19
CA LEU A 130 26.45 -0.70 3.12
C LEU A 130 27.83 -0.60 2.48
N GLU A 131 27.95 0.12 1.35
CA GLU A 131 29.24 0.37 0.70
C GLU A 131 30.22 1.09 1.63
N PHE A 132 29.76 2.11 2.36
CA PHE A 132 30.61 2.80 3.33
C PHE A 132 31.11 1.86 4.44
N LYS A 133 30.26 0.97 4.95
CA LYS A 133 30.63 -0.01 5.98
C LYS A 133 31.63 -1.03 5.46
N GLU A 134 31.44 -1.56 4.26
CA GLU A 134 32.38 -2.51 3.64
C GLU A 134 33.74 -1.87 3.39
N ASN A 135 33.76 -0.64 2.86
CA ASN A 135 35.01 0.10 2.66
C ASN A 135 35.74 0.39 3.97
N SER A 136 35.00 0.73 5.03
CA SER A 136 35.58 0.93 6.38
C SER A 136 36.14 -0.36 7.00
N ALA A 137 35.49 -1.49 6.75
CA ALA A 137 35.94 -2.80 7.21
C ALA A 137 37.19 -3.29 6.44
N ASN A 138 37.29 -3.00 5.15
CA ASN A 138 38.44 -3.38 4.35
C ASN A 138 39.69 -2.55 4.69
N GLN A 139 39.53 -1.26 5.02
CA GLN A 139 40.64 -0.40 5.48
C GLN A 139 41.20 -0.82 6.85
N THR A 140 40.41 -1.46 7.71
CA THR A 140 40.86 -1.92 9.04
C THR A 140 41.56 -3.28 8.99
N ASN A 141 41.33 -4.08 7.94
CA ASN A 141 41.92 -5.42 7.76
C ASN A 141 43.20 -5.42 6.90
N ASN A 142 43.60 -4.28 6.35
CA ASN A 142 44.86 -4.09 5.62
C ASN A 142 45.61 -2.89 6.23
N PRO A 143 46.20 -3.03 7.43
CA PRO A 143 47.10 -2.02 7.94
C PRO A 143 48.41 -2.10 7.14
N ASP A 144 48.84 -0.97 6.59
CA ASP A 144 50.21 -0.78 6.06
C ASP A 144 51.28 -1.16 7.09
#